data_AF-A0A925DGE9-F1
#
_entry.id   AF-A0A925DGE9-F1
#
_cell.length_a   1.000
_cell.length_b   1.000
_cell.length_c   1.000
_cell.angle_alpha   90.00
_cell.angle_beta   90.00
_cell.angle_gamma   90.00
#
_symmetry.space_group_name_H-M   'P 1'
#
loop_
_entity.id
_entity.type
_entity.pdbx_description
1 polymer ?
#
loop_
_entity_poly.entity_id
_entity_poly.type
_entity_poly.pdbx_seq_one_letter_code
_entity_poly.pdbx_strand_id
1 'polypeptide(L)'
;MTSPSDSLKHAPDALASIRSYHERSKHSRQRYAAGPDTLDWDAQPNPFRTFAGAARIALSAPGRALVAPFGALFAATPDAPGAIKAEAVNLDTLALLLELALGLSAWKQSGPDRWAVRCNPSSGNLHPTEAYLLCVQVPGVEDGVYHYASRAHALEQRCRSAPLTHEAGPAVHIALSSIHWREAWKYGERAFRYCQLDCGHAIGALRYAAAALGWSLRLDEQIGSERLASLLGLDRAADFAGAEREEAELLLTLTPNVAPVVADGMPLSVARLPDSVNGVWSGRANVLDAHPMFRWPVIGEVARASRQPAAANPISAASAAHWRSARCADTAHGTAPVREPSALLTGPSAAELIRQRRSAQYFDRRATLGQTEFFRMLDALLPCSNGPWETDGEARIHALLFVHRVDGLAPGLYALPRSAAGERQLRAALHP
;
A
#
# COMPACT_ATOMS: atom_id res chain seq x y z
N MET A 1 35.97 21.44 22.73
CA MET A 1 35.86 19.98 22.94
C MET A 1 34.63 19.73 23.81
N THR A 2 33.49 19.59 23.17
CA THR A 2 32.24 19.13 23.80
C THR A 2 32.21 17.61 23.69
N SER A 3 32.04 16.94 24.83
CA SER A 3 32.08 15.50 24.96
C SER A 3 30.97 14.83 24.09
N PRO A 4 31.24 13.71 23.40
CA PRO A 4 30.23 12.98 22.61
C PRO A 4 29.12 12.32 23.46
N SER A 5 29.11 12.53 24.78
CA SER A 5 28.13 11.99 25.72
C SER A 5 26.88 12.86 25.94
N ASP A 6 26.83 14.09 25.40
CA ASP A 6 25.68 15.00 25.61
C ASP A 6 24.65 15.02 24.46
N SER A 7 24.87 14.29 23.37
CA SER A 7 23.92 14.21 22.24
C SER A 7 22.82 13.16 22.39
N LEU A 8 22.75 12.44 23.53
CA LEU A 8 21.76 11.38 23.78
C LEU A 8 20.60 11.80 24.71
N LYS A 9 20.53 13.07 25.12
CA LYS A 9 19.62 13.47 26.22
C LYS A 9 18.15 13.73 25.88
N HIS A 10 17.70 13.77 24.63
CA HIS A 10 16.27 13.98 24.33
C HIS A 10 15.85 13.36 22.99
N ALA A 11 15.94 12.03 22.84
CA ALA A 11 15.02 11.38 21.92
C ALA A 11 13.68 11.32 22.65
N PRO A 12 12.65 12.09 22.26
CA PRO A 12 11.33 11.91 22.85
C PRO A 12 10.94 10.45 22.66
N ASP A 13 10.32 9.84 23.68
CA ASP A 13 9.74 8.51 23.56
C ASP A 13 8.92 8.46 22.26
N ALA A 14 9.32 7.60 21.33
CA ALA A 14 8.73 7.51 19.99
C ALA A 14 7.22 7.28 20.10
N LEU A 15 6.79 6.47 21.07
CA LEU A 15 5.38 6.22 21.34
C LEU A 15 4.66 7.48 21.84
N ALA A 16 5.28 8.25 22.75
CA ALA A 16 4.75 9.51 23.22
C ALA A 16 4.61 10.53 22.07
N SER A 17 5.58 10.58 21.16
CA SER A 17 5.55 11.44 19.97
C SER A 17 4.39 11.09 19.04
N ILE A 18 4.20 9.79 18.76
CA ILE A 18 3.08 9.29 17.95
C ILE A 18 1.72 9.60 18.61
N ARG A 19 1.60 9.39 19.93
CA ARG A 19 0.38 9.72 20.69
C ARG A 19 0.09 11.23 20.67
N SER A 20 1.10 12.05 20.86
CA SER A 20 0.99 13.50 20.79
C SER A 20 0.55 13.97 19.40
N TYR A 21 1.18 13.45 18.34
CA TYR A 21 0.73 13.69 16.97
C TYR A 21 -0.72 13.25 16.77
N HIS A 22 -1.10 12.10 17.29
CA HIS A 22 -2.46 11.60 17.18
C HIS A 22 -3.46 12.60 17.80
N GLU A 23 -3.26 13.06 19.04
CA GLU A 23 -4.16 14.04 19.65
C GLU A 23 -4.17 15.39 18.91
N ARG A 24 -3.00 15.88 18.51
CA ARG A 24 -2.84 17.16 17.82
C ARG A 24 -3.62 17.22 16.50
N SER A 25 -3.55 16.13 15.73
CA SER A 25 -4.11 16.06 14.38
C SER A 25 -5.59 15.67 14.34
N LYS A 26 -6.29 15.55 15.48
CA LYS A 26 -7.74 15.29 15.52
C LYS A 26 -8.56 16.52 15.10
N HIS A 27 -9.71 16.26 14.49
CA HIS A 27 -10.80 17.21 14.48
C HIS A 27 -11.63 17.04 15.76
N SER A 28 -12.14 18.14 16.30
CA SER A 28 -13.13 18.15 17.36
C SER A 28 -14.32 19.02 16.94
N ARG A 29 -15.39 19.01 17.75
CA ARG A 29 -16.55 19.87 17.50
C ARG A 29 -16.20 21.36 17.63
N GLN A 30 -15.17 21.68 18.41
CA GLN A 30 -14.75 23.05 18.71
C GLN A 30 -13.63 23.56 17.81
N ARG A 31 -12.83 22.67 17.19
CA ARG A 31 -11.75 23.05 16.28
C ARG A 31 -11.44 21.97 15.27
N TYR A 32 -11.02 22.37 14.07
CA TYR A 32 -10.34 21.48 13.15
C TYR A 32 -8.84 21.39 13.51
N ALA A 33 -8.16 20.33 13.07
CA ALA A 33 -6.71 20.26 13.14
C ALA A 33 -6.11 21.37 12.27
N ALA A 34 -4.92 21.87 12.62
CA ALA A 34 -4.31 22.96 11.89
C ALA A 34 -4.00 22.54 10.45
N GLY A 35 -4.42 23.40 9.52
CA GLY A 35 -4.24 23.28 8.09
C GLY A 35 -3.91 24.64 7.50
N PRO A 36 -3.65 24.72 6.19
CA PRO A 36 -3.43 26.00 5.53
C PRO A 36 -4.69 26.88 5.63
N ASP A 37 -4.50 28.18 5.90
CA ASP A 37 -5.61 29.13 6.00
C ASP A 37 -6.27 29.41 4.64
N THR A 38 -5.51 29.24 3.55
CA THR A 38 -5.96 29.38 2.16
C THR A 38 -5.28 28.34 1.27
N LEU A 39 -5.95 27.93 0.20
CA LEU A 39 -5.40 27.04 -0.82
C LEU A 39 -5.28 27.79 -2.14
N ASP A 40 -4.08 27.86 -2.68
CA ASP A 40 -3.82 28.31 -4.03
C ASP A 40 -3.73 27.09 -4.97
N TRP A 41 -4.83 26.80 -5.65
CA TRP A 41 -4.93 25.65 -6.55
C TRP A 41 -4.04 25.77 -7.79
N ASP A 42 -3.65 26.98 -8.20
CA ASP A 42 -2.69 27.19 -9.28
C ASP A 42 -1.27 26.79 -8.85
N ALA A 43 -1.01 26.81 -7.54
CA ALA A 43 0.22 26.36 -6.90
C ALA A 43 0.11 24.93 -6.32
N GLN A 44 -0.83 24.09 -6.80
CA GLN A 44 -0.91 22.70 -6.36
C GLN A 44 0.41 21.96 -6.67
N PRO A 45 0.99 21.21 -5.70
CA PRO A 45 2.19 20.43 -5.95
C PRO A 45 1.99 19.46 -7.11
N ASN A 46 3.01 19.35 -7.96
CA ASN A 46 2.97 18.42 -9.09
C ASN A 46 2.68 16.99 -8.58
N PRO A 47 1.59 16.34 -9.05
CA PRO A 47 1.20 15.02 -8.56
C PRO A 47 2.03 13.88 -9.18
N PHE A 48 3.11 14.21 -9.89
CA PHE A 48 3.99 13.27 -10.56
C PHE A 48 5.45 13.52 -10.18
N ARG A 49 6.06 12.54 -9.50
CA ARG A 49 7.50 12.47 -9.34
C ARG A 49 8.11 12.00 -10.66
N THR A 50 9.25 12.57 -11.03
CA THR A 50 10.11 12.10 -12.11
C THR A 50 11.57 12.29 -11.73
N PHE A 51 12.44 11.49 -12.33
CA PHE A 51 13.88 11.55 -12.13
C PHE A 51 14.62 11.90 -13.42
N ALA A 52 14.92 13.19 -13.60
CA ALA A 52 15.60 13.70 -14.78
C ALA A 52 17.02 13.12 -14.90
N GLY A 53 17.33 12.49 -16.04
CA GLY A 53 18.61 11.82 -16.29
C GLY A 53 18.62 10.31 -15.98
N ALA A 54 17.53 9.75 -15.43
CA ALA A 54 17.35 8.30 -15.37
C ALA A 54 16.91 7.76 -16.74
N ALA A 55 17.46 6.63 -17.16
CA ALA A 55 17.01 5.93 -18.36
C ALA A 55 15.56 5.47 -18.20
N ARG A 56 14.76 5.52 -19.27
CA ARG A 56 13.34 5.15 -19.22
C ARG A 56 13.05 3.91 -20.05
N ILE A 57 12.33 2.98 -19.46
CA ILE A 57 11.72 1.84 -20.16
C ILE A 57 10.23 2.13 -20.26
N ALA A 58 9.75 2.36 -21.49
CA ALA A 58 8.32 2.52 -21.73
C ALA A 58 7.59 1.21 -21.44
N LEU A 59 6.48 1.27 -20.73
CA LEU A 59 5.64 0.10 -20.47
C LEU A 59 4.61 -0.06 -21.59
N SER A 60 4.19 -1.31 -21.81
CA SER A 60 3.14 -1.64 -22.77
C SER A 60 1.87 -0.83 -22.52
N ALA A 61 1.17 -0.46 -23.60
CA ALA A 61 0.04 0.45 -23.50
C ALA A 61 -1.05 -0.10 -22.55
N PRO A 62 -1.62 0.75 -21.67
CA PRO A 62 -2.70 0.36 -20.79
C PRO A 62 -3.90 -0.23 -21.53
N GLY A 63 -4.62 -1.13 -20.87
CA GLY A 63 -5.89 -1.67 -21.38
C GLY A 63 -5.85 -3.12 -21.84
N ARG A 64 -4.75 -3.85 -21.61
CA ARG A 64 -4.71 -5.30 -21.84
C ARG A 64 -5.86 -5.97 -21.07
N ALA A 65 -6.66 -6.77 -21.78
CA ALA A 65 -7.77 -7.50 -21.19
C ALA A 65 -7.26 -8.68 -20.35
N LEU A 66 -7.89 -8.92 -19.20
CA LEU A 66 -7.77 -10.17 -18.44
C LEU A 66 -9.16 -10.79 -18.38
N VAL A 67 -9.30 -12.03 -18.83
CA VAL A 67 -10.60 -12.71 -18.89
C VAL A 67 -11.06 -13.17 -17.49
N ALA A 68 -10.15 -13.19 -16.51
CA ALA A 68 -10.43 -13.62 -15.14
C ALA A 68 -11.59 -12.81 -14.52
N PRO A 69 -12.71 -13.46 -14.16
CA PRO A 69 -13.80 -12.83 -13.43
C PRO A 69 -13.31 -12.31 -12.08
N PHE A 70 -13.89 -11.22 -11.58
CA PHE A 70 -13.48 -10.68 -10.28
C PHE A 70 -13.62 -11.69 -9.13
N GLY A 71 -14.63 -12.56 -9.18
CA GLY A 71 -14.80 -13.63 -8.19
C GLY A 71 -13.65 -14.63 -8.13
N ALA A 72 -12.94 -14.84 -9.25
CA ALA A 72 -11.82 -15.76 -9.34
C ALA A 72 -10.60 -15.32 -8.51
N LEU A 73 -10.51 -14.03 -8.17
CA LEU A 73 -9.46 -13.50 -7.29
C LEU A 73 -9.50 -14.11 -5.88
N PHE A 74 -10.64 -14.67 -5.47
CA PHE A 74 -10.91 -15.16 -4.12
C PHE A 74 -10.88 -16.69 -4.02
N ALA A 75 -10.35 -17.37 -5.04
CA ALA A 75 -10.21 -18.82 -5.04
C ALA A 75 -9.47 -19.31 -3.79
N ALA A 76 -10.00 -20.36 -3.15
CA ALA A 76 -9.48 -20.84 -1.87
C ALA A 76 -8.10 -21.50 -1.98
N THR A 77 -7.79 -22.08 -3.14
CA THR A 77 -6.50 -22.73 -3.43
C THR A 77 -6.12 -22.50 -4.89
N PRO A 78 -4.82 -22.59 -5.25
CA PRO A 78 -4.37 -22.53 -6.65
C PRO A 78 -5.02 -23.58 -7.57
N ASP A 79 -5.42 -24.71 -7.01
CA ASP A 79 -6.01 -25.83 -7.74
C ASP A 79 -7.55 -25.80 -7.74
N ALA A 80 -8.16 -24.80 -7.10
CA ALA A 80 -9.61 -24.68 -7.05
C ALA A 80 -10.19 -24.43 -8.46
N PRO A 81 -11.38 -24.94 -8.77
CA PRO A 81 -12.07 -24.62 -10.03
C PRO A 81 -12.19 -23.11 -10.23
N GLY A 82 -11.71 -22.61 -11.37
CA GLY A 82 -11.71 -21.18 -11.69
C GLY A 82 -10.54 -20.38 -11.11
N ALA A 83 -9.57 -21.02 -10.44
CA ALA A 83 -8.35 -20.36 -9.99
C ALA A 83 -7.53 -19.80 -11.15
N ILE A 84 -6.92 -18.64 -10.92
CA ILE A 84 -6.11 -17.93 -11.91
C ILE A 84 -4.72 -18.54 -11.91
N LYS A 85 -4.27 -19.01 -13.08
CA LYS A 85 -2.90 -19.49 -13.27
C LYS A 85 -1.93 -18.31 -13.26
N ALA A 86 -0.79 -18.46 -12.60
CA ALA A 86 0.23 -17.43 -12.58
C ALA A 86 0.78 -17.15 -13.99
N GLU A 87 0.78 -15.88 -14.38
CA GLU A 87 1.53 -15.45 -15.56
C GLU A 87 3.04 -15.42 -15.28
N ALA A 88 3.86 -15.50 -16.33
CA ALA A 88 5.30 -15.34 -16.17
C ALA A 88 5.64 -13.89 -15.77
N VAL A 89 6.59 -13.71 -14.85
CA VAL A 89 7.09 -12.39 -14.47
C VAL A 89 8.01 -11.85 -15.57
N ASN A 90 7.61 -10.77 -16.22
CA ASN A 90 8.36 -10.07 -17.28
C ASN A 90 7.89 -8.61 -17.37
N LEU A 91 8.53 -7.82 -18.24
CA LEU A 91 8.18 -6.40 -18.41
C LEU A 91 6.69 -6.15 -18.72
N ASP A 92 6.06 -6.97 -19.57
CA ASP A 92 4.66 -6.77 -19.97
C ASP A 92 3.67 -7.08 -18.85
N THR A 93 3.95 -8.12 -18.05
CA THR A 93 3.09 -8.47 -16.92
C THR A 93 3.31 -7.53 -15.74
N LEU A 94 4.51 -6.98 -15.57
CA LEU A 94 4.78 -5.86 -14.64
C LEU A 94 4.11 -4.55 -15.09
N ALA A 95 4.09 -4.27 -16.39
CA ALA A 95 3.35 -3.12 -16.95
C ALA A 95 1.87 -3.18 -16.54
N LEU A 96 1.24 -4.34 -16.74
CA LEU A 96 -0.17 -4.55 -16.40
C LEU A 96 -0.42 -4.48 -14.88
N LEU A 97 0.47 -5.04 -14.06
CA LEU A 97 0.40 -4.92 -12.60
C LEU A 97 0.37 -3.44 -12.17
N LEU A 98 1.33 -2.65 -12.67
CA LEU A 98 1.46 -1.24 -12.32
C LEU A 98 0.31 -0.40 -12.87
N GLU A 99 -0.20 -0.73 -14.05
CA GLU A 99 -1.41 -0.13 -14.63
C GLU A 99 -2.61 -0.32 -13.70
N LEU A 100 -2.93 -1.57 -13.38
CA LEU A 100 -4.12 -1.94 -12.59
C LEU A 100 -4.02 -1.45 -11.15
N ALA A 101 -2.82 -1.33 -10.59
CA ALA A 101 -2.65 -0.89 -9.20
C ALA A 101 -2.56 0.63 -9.05
N LEU A 102 -1.66 1.27 -9.81
CA LEU A 102 -1.16 2.62 -9.57
C LEU A 102 -1.23 3.53 -10.81
N GLY A 103 -1.64 2.98 -11.96
CA GLY A 103 -1.76 3.71 -13.21
C GLY A 103 -2.90 4.72 -13.23
N LEU A 104 -2.86 5.62 -14.20
CA LEU A 104 -3.95 6.55 -14.46
C LEU A 104 -5.13 5.79 -15.05
N SER A 105 -6.31 5.93 -14.44
CA SER A 105 -7.54 5.26 -14.88
C SER A 105 -8.46 6.18 -15.69
N ALA A 106 -8.34 7.50 -15.53
CA ALA A 106 -9.00 8.51 -16.35
C ALA A 106 -8.40 9.91 -16.13
N TRP A 107 -8.73 10.83 -17.03
CA TRP A 107 -8.61 12.27 -16.81
C TRP A 107 -10.01 12.86 -16.65
N LYS A 108 -10.23 13.58 -15.56
CA LYS A 108 -11.46 14.34 -15.33
C LYS A 108 -11.24 15.79 -15.72
N GLN A 109 -12.30 16.45 -16.16
CA GLN A 109 -12.28 17.87 -16.50
C GLN A 109 -13.59 18.51 -16.04
N SER A 110 -13.49 19.71 -15.47
CA SER A 110 -14.62 20.54 -15.08
C SER A 110 -14.26 22.00 -15.34
N GLY A 111 -14.89 22.62 -16.34
CA GLY A 111 -14.47 23.94 -16.79
C GLY A 111 -13.00 23.93 -17.29
N PRO A 112 -12.15 24.87 -16.83
CA PRO A 112 -10.73 24.89 -17.19
C PRO A 112 -9.89 23.85 -16.44
N ASP A 113 -10.40 23.32 -15.33
CA ASP A 113 -9.64 22.42 -14.45
C ASP A 113 -9.63 21.01 -15.00
N ARG A 114 -8.44 20.40 -15.03
CA ARG A 114 -8.23 19.02 -15.48
C ARG A 114 -7.29 18.27 -14.55
N TRP A 115 -7.70 17.09 -14.08
CA TRP A 115 -6.92 16.29 -13.15
C TRP A 115 -6.96 14.80 -13.49
N ALA A 116 -5.85 14.10 -13.22
CA ALA A 116 -5.77 12.66 -13.38
C ALA A 116 -6.37 11.95 -12.16
N VAL A 117 -7.03 10.81 -12.40
CA VAL A 117 -7.41 9.87 -11.34
C VAL A 117 -6.69 8.55 -11.58
N ARG A 118 -6.31 7.87 -10.49
CA ARG A 118 -5.60 6.59 -10.52
C ARG A 118 -6.52 5.41 -10.22
N CYS A 119 -6.04 4.19 -10.46
CA CYS A 119 -6.76 2.96 -10.11
C CYS A 119 -6.97 2.84 -8.59
N ASN A 120 -5.99 3.22 -7.77
CA ASN A 120 -6.16 3.37 -6.32
C ASN A 120 -6.73 4.75 -5.94
N PRO A 121 -7.57 4.84 -4.89
CA PRO A 121 -8.02 6.12 -4.35
C PRO A 121 -6.90 6.83 -3.58
N SER A 122 -7.03 8.14 -3.45
CA SER A 122 -6.16 8.98 -2.64
C SER A 122 -6.98 10.09 -1.99
N SER A 123 -6.63 10.43 -0.76
CA SER A 123 -7.19 11.55 -0.04
C SER A 123 -7.03 12.86 -0.84
N GLY A 124 -8.17 13.51 -1.16
CA GLY A 124 -8.17 14.72 -1.98
C GLY A 124 -7.65 14.55 -3.41
N ASN A 125 -7.41 13.31 -3.88
CA ASN A 125 -6.75 13.00 -5.15
C ASN A 125 -5.32 13.61 -5.25
N LEU A 126 -4.56 13.60 -4.15
CA LEU A 126 -3.22 14.21 -4.07
C LEU A 126 -2.08 13.21 -4.33
N HIS A 127 -2.34 11.92 -4.17
CA HIS A 127 -1.46 10.79 -4.49
C HIS A 127 -0.05 10.95 -3.91
N PRO A 128 0.13 10.93 -2.57
CA PRO A 128 1.45 11.04 -1.95
C PRO A 128 2.34 9.82 -2.22
N THR A 129 1.74 8.67 -2.53
CA THR A 129 2.44 7.40 -2.67
C THR A 129 3.17 7.28 -4.01
N GLU A 130 4.47 7.00 -3.96
CA GLU A 130 5.28 6.56 -5.11
C GLU A 130 5.62 5.08 -5.00
N ALA A 131 5.94 4.46 -6.14
CA ALA A 131 6.31 3.05 -6.20
C ALA A 131 7.67 2.85 -6.86
N TYR A 132 8.45 1.96 -6.25
CA TYR A 132 9.76 1.56 -6.70
C TYR A 132 9.80 0.04 -6.86
N LEU A 133 10.55 -0.44 -7.84
CA LEU A 133 10.73 -1.86 -8.10
C LEU A 133 12.22 -2.19 -8.01
N LEU A 134 12.55 -3.22 -7.23
CA LEU A 134 13.82 -3.92 -7.33
C LEU A 134 13.61 -5.14 -8.20
N CYS A 135 14.23 -5.16 -9.38
CA CYS A 135 14.13 -6.23 -10.36
C CYS A 135 15.43 -7.04 -10.40
N VAL A 136 15.30 -8.36 -10.39
CA VAL A 136 16.40 -9.32 -10.52
C VAL A 136 16.01 -10.36 -11.55
N GLN A 137 16.81 -10.50 -12.60
CA GLN A 137 16.67 -11.47 -13.68
C GLN A 137 15.28 -11.44 -14.36
N VAL A 138 14.65 -10.26 -14.43
CA VAL A 138 13.33 -10.09 -15.05
C VAL A 138 13.49 -9.95 -16.57
N PRO A 139 12.87 -10.82 -17.40
CA PRO A 139 12.93 -10.68 -18.85
C PRO A 139 12.43 -9.30 -19.32
N GLY A 140 13.27 -8.62 -20.10
CA GLY A 140 13.01 -7.27 -20.61
C GLY A 140 13.41 -6.12 -19.67
N VAL A 141 13.96 -6.42 -18.50
CA VAL A 141 14.38 -5.41 -17.50
C VAL A 141 15.77 -5.77 -16.98
N GLU A 142 16.73 -4.86 -17.06
CA GLU A 142 18.05 -5.06 -16.45
C GLU A 142 17.93 -5.09 -14.92
N ASP A 143 18.86 -5.77 -14.23
CA ASP A 143 18.85 -5.80 -12.77
C ASP A 143 19.05 -4.39 -12.19
N GLY A 144 18.28 -4.08 -11.13
CA GLY A 144 18.43 -2.84 -10.41
C GLY A 144 17.13 -2.25 -9.87
N VAL A 145 17.18 -0.95 -9.59
CA VAL A 145 16.10 -0.19 -8.92
C VAL A 145 15.43 0.73 -9.92
N TYR A 146 14.11 0.71 -9.96
CA TYR A 146 13.29 1.48 -10.87
C TYR A 146 12.24 2.29 -10.11
N HIS A 147 11.99 3.52 -10.53
CA HIS A 147 10.86 4.32 -10.09
C HIS A 147 9.73 4.21 -11.13
N TYR A 148 8.48 4.02 -10.69
CA TYR A 148 7.33 3.99 -11.61
C TYR A 148 6.79 5.39 -11.91
N ALA A 149 7.10 5.92 -13.08
CA ALA A 149 6.60 7.21 -13.56
C ALA A 149 5.15 7.09 -14.08
N SER A 150 4.19 7.15 -13.16
CA SER A 150 2.75 6.93 -13.43
C SER A 150 2.17 7.78 -14.57
N ARG A 151 2.60 9.03 -14.75
CA ARG A 151 2.13 9.89 -15.87
C ARG A 151 2.52 9.36 -17.24
N ALA A 152 3.74 8.84 -17.36
CA ALA A 152 4.30 8.36 -18.60
C ALA A 152 4.02 6.86 -18.82
N HIS A 153 3.52 6.17 -17.79
CA HIS A 153 3.47 4.71 -17.72
C HIS A 153 4.82 4.10 -18.14
N ALA A 154 5.85 4.39 -17.36
CA ALA A 154 7.23 4.00 -17.65
C ALA A 154 7.99 3.67 -16.36
N LEU A 155 9.06 2.89 -16.47
CA LEU A 155 10.03 2.68 -15.41
C LEU A 155 11.24 3.60 -15.64
N GLU A 156 11.58 4.40 -14.64
CA GLU A 156 12.81 5.20 -14.60
C GLU A 156 13.89 4.41 -13.85
N GLN A 157 14.95 3.97 -14.54
CA GLN A 157 16.06 3.19 -13.96
C GLN A 157 16.90 4.08 -13.04
N ARG A 158 16.61 4.00 -11.74
CA ARG A 158 17.30 4.76 -10.69
C ARG A 158 18.67 4.20 -10.38
N CYS A 159 18.79 2.87 -10.41
CA CYS A 159 20.06 2.18 -10.26
C CYS A 159 20.12 1.06 -11.28
N ARG A 160 21.18 1.02 -12.10
CA ARG A 160 21.58 -0.18 -12.82
C ARG A 160 22.53 -0.96 -11.91
N SER A 161 22.08 -2.11 -11.39
CA SER A 161 22.92 -2.87 -10.46
C SER A 161 23.98 -3.68 -11.20
N ALA A 162 25.01 -4.10 -10.48
CA ALA A 162 25.75 -5.29 -10.89
C ALA A 162 24.78 -6.49 -10.97
N PRO A 163 25.03 -7.52 -11.80
CA PRO A 163 24.16 -8.67 -11.90
C PRO A 163 23.87 -9.28 -10.52
N LEU A 164 22.58 -9.41 -10.21
CA LEU A 164 22.11 -10.04 -8.99
C LEU A 164 21.71 -11.47 -9.34
N THR A 165 22.17 -12.44 -8.56
CA THR A 165 21.83 -13.85 -8.79
C THR A 165 20.68 -14.28 -7.90
N HIS A 166 19.66 -14.88 -8.51
CA HIS A 166 18.56 -15.52 -7.82
C HIS A 166 18.32 -16.93 -8.37
N GLU A 167 18.56 -17.94 -7.52
CA GLU A 167 18.52 -19.34 -7.93
C GLU A 167 17.14 -19.79 -8.44
N ALA A 168 16.06 -19.16 -7.96
CA ALA A 168 14.69 -19.52 -8.34
C ALA A 168 14.15 -18.73 -9.56
N GLY A 169 14.99 -17.97 -10.27
CA GLY A 169 14.62 -17.24 -11.48
C GLY A 169 14.26 -15.77 -11.24
N PRO A 170 13.36 -15.14 -12.02
CA PRO A 170 13.02 -13.73 -11.86
C PRO A 170 12.48 -13.41 -10.45
N ALA A 171 12.95 -12.31 -9.86
CA ALA A 171 12.43 -11.79 -8.59
C ALA A 171 12.12 -10.30 -8.69
N VAL A 172 11.02 -9.89 -8.04
CA VAL A 172 10.56 -8.50 -7.99
C VAL A 172 10.14 -8.17 -6.57
N HIS A 173 10.70 -7.09 -6.05
CA HIS A 173 10.21 -6.45 -4.84
C HIS A 173 9.65 -5.07 -5.19
N ILE A 174 8.47 -4.75 -4.67
CA ILE A 174 7.77 -3.48 -4.91
C ILE A 174 7.78 -2.72 -3.59
N ALA A 175 8.46 -1.59 -3.55
CA ALA A 175 8.46 -0.72 -2.40
C ALA A 175 7.55 0.48 -2.63
N LEU A 176 6.97 0.98 -1.54
CA LEU A 176 6.20 2.22 -1.53
C LEU A 176 6.93 3.27 -0.70
N SER A 177 6.88 4.51 -1.15
CA SER A 177 7.29 5.69 -0.39
C SER A 177 6.16 6.72 -0.36
N SER A 178 6.22 7.67 0.57
CA SER A 178 5.29 8.80 0.65
C SER A 178 6.01 10.13 0.52
N ILE A 179 5.49 10.99 -0.36
CA ILE A 179 5.84 12.41 -0.41
C ILE A 179 4.82 13.18 0.42
N HIS A 180 5.10 13.31 1.72
CA HIS A 180 4.16 13.91 2.67
C HIS A 180 3.69 15.32 2.27
N TRP A 181 4.52 16.09 1.56
CA TRP A 181 4.18 17.44 1.14
C TRP A 181 2.92 17.51 0.27
N ARG A 182 2.67 16.52 -0.59
CA ARG A 182 1.47 16.50 -1.44
C ARG A 182 0.19 16.55 -0.61
N GLU A 183 0.14 15.80 0.49
CA GLU A 183 -0.98 15.81 1.43
C GLU A 183 -0.94 17.04 2.35
N ALA A 184 0.25 17.46 2.78
CA ALA A 184 0.44 18.58 3.71
C ALA A 184 0.03 19.93 3.11
N TRP A 185 0.20 20.08 1.80
CA TRP A 185 -0.26 21.25 1.06
C TRP A 185 -1.76 21.50 1.25
N LYS A 186 -2.58 20.44 1.35
CA LYS A 186 -4.03 20.56 1.57
C LYS A 186 -4.47 20.38 3.02
N TYR A 187 -3.90 19.41 3.72
CA TYR A 187 -4.42 18.95 5.02
C TYR A 187 -3.53 19.32 6.21
N GLY A 188 -2.44 20.06 5.97
CA GLY A 188 -1.49 20.50 6.98
C GLY A 188 -1.07 19.37 7.92
N GLU A 189 -1.28 19.55 9.22
CA GLU A 189 -0.82 18.62 10.25
C GLU A 189 -1.45 17.23 10.16
N ARG A 190 -2.53 17.03 9.40
CA ARG A 190 -3.17 15.72 9.23
C ARG A 190 -2.52 14.85 8.17
N ALA A 191 -1.65 15.42 7.33
CA ALA A 191 -1.14 14.78 6.13
C ALA A 191 -0.49 13.42 6.36
N PHE A 192 0.25 13.23 7.46
CA PHE A 192 0.83 11.92 7.76
C PHE A 192 -0.24 10.84 7.90
N ARG A 193 -1.41 11.12 8.48
CA ARG A 193 -2.52 10.14 8.56
C ARG A 193 -3.00 9.73 7.17
N TYR A 194 -3.14 10.71 6.28
CA TYR A 194 -3.64 10.47 4.93
C TYR A 194 -2.63 9.71 4.08
N CYS A 195 -1.33 10.02 4.20
CA CYS A 195 -0.27 9.24 3.55
C CYS A 195 -0.32 7.76 3.95
N GLN A 196 -0.50 7.46 5.24
CA GLN A 196 -0.60 6.08 5.72
C GLN A 196 -1.87 5.36 5.21
N LEU A 197 -3.01 6.06 5.13
CA LEU A 197 -4.25 5.50 4.56
C LEU A 197 -4.12 5.25 3.05
N ASP A 198 -3.53 6.19 2.32
CA ASP A 198 -3.27 6.09 0.89
C ASP A 198 -2.29 4.95 0.57
N CYS A 199 -1.25 4.78 1.40
CA CYS A 199 -0.34 3.63 1.32
C CYS A 199 -1.12 2.31 1.51
N GLY A 200 -2.01 2.22 2.50
CA GLY A 200 -2.89 1.05 2.67
C GLY A 200 -3.77 0.75 1.45
N HIS A 201 -4.31 1.79 0.80
CA HIS A 201 -5.04 1.64 -0.46
C HIS A 201 -4.16 1.17 -1.62
N ALA A 202 -2.92 1.66 -1.70
CA ALA A 202 -1.94 1.21 -2.69
C ALA A 202 -1.57 -0.27 -2.51
N ILE A 203 -1.36 -0.74 -1.27
CA ILE A 203 -1.13 -2.17 -0.97
C ILE A 203 -2.31 -3.01 -1.47
N GLY A 204 -3.55 -2.60 -1.14
CA GLY A 204 -4.74 -3.31 -1.58
C GLY A 204 -4.85 -3.39 -3.10
N ALA A 205 -4.65 -2.27 -3.80
CA ALA A 205 -4.68 -2.20 -5.25
C ALA A 205 -3.60 -3.07 -5.91
N LEU A 206 -2.37 -3.05 -5.39
CA LEU A 206 -1.28 -3.91 -5.83
C LEU A 206 -1.63 -5.39 -5.66
N ARG A 207 -2.24 -5.79 -4.53
CA ARG A 207 -2.63 -7.17 -4.30
C ARG A 207 -3.78 -7.64 -5.18
N TYR A 208 -4.76 -6.79 -5.47
CA TYR A 208 -5.80 -7.12 -6.45
C TYR A 208 -5.21 -7.31 -7.85
N ALA A 209 -4.32 -6.41 -8.26
CA ALA A 209 -3.65 -6.51 -9.56
C ALA A 209 -2.75 -7.76 -9.65
N ALA A 210 -2.02 -8.09 -8.58
CA ALA A 210 -1.20 -9.30 -8.50
C ALA A 210 -2.07 -10.57 -8.57
N ALA A 211 -3.17 -10.62 -7.81
CA ALA A 211 -4.09 -11.75 -7.84
C ALA A 211 -4.71 -11.95 -9.23
N ALA A 212 -5.00 -10.87 -9.96
CA ALA A 212 -5.50 -10.94 -11.33
C ALA A 212 -4.49 -11.57 -12.32
N LEU A 213 -3.20 -11.55 -11.97
CA LEU A 213 -2.10 -12.18 -12.71
C LEU A 213 -1.70 -13.55 -12.13
N GLY A 214 -2.43 -14.05 -11.14
CA GLY A 214 -2.12 -15.30 -10.43
C GLY A 214 -0.88 -15.20 -9.51
N TRP A 215 -0.52 -13.99 -9.09
CA TRP A 215 0.58 -13.71 -8.17
C TRP A 215 0.06 -13.32 -6.79
N SER A 216 0.95 -13.38 -5.79
CA SER A 216 0.71 -12.79 -4.46
C SER A 216 1.81 -11.80 -4.09
N LEU A 217 1.47 -10.86 -3.20
CA LEU A 217 2.37 -9.84 -2.69
C LEU A 217 2.39 -9.89 -1.16
N ARG A 218 3.54 -10.27 -0.61
CA ARG A 218 3.75 -10.38 0.84
C ARG A 218 4.47 -9.16 1.38
N LEU A 219 3.97 -8.61 2.48
CA LEU A 219 4.61 -7.50 3.17
C LEU A 219 5.86 -8.00 3.89
N ASP A 220 6.96 -7.29 3.75
CA ASP A 220 8.11 -7.50 4.62
C ASP A 220 7.96 -6.68 5.90
N GLU A 221 7.80 -7.37 7.03
CA GLU A 221 7.66 -6.74 8.35
C GLU A 221 9.00 -6.56 9.08
N GLN A 222 10.11 -6.99 8.48
CA GLN A 222 11.42 -7.05 9.15
C GLN A 222 12.40 -6.00 8.61
N ILE A 223 12.14 -5.46 7.43
CA ILE A 223 12.98 -4.45 6.82
C ILE A 223 12.91 -3.14 7.62
N GLY A 224 14.05 -2.72 8.17
CA GLY A 224 14.15 -1.43 8.84
C GLY A 224 14.01 -0.26 7.85
N SER A 225 13.43 0.85 8.31
CA SER A 225 13.13 2.01 7.47
C SER A 225 14.38 2.62 6.80
N GLU A 226 15.52 2.62 7.50
CA GLU A 226 16.79 3.13 6.95
C GLU A 226 17.31 2.23 5.82
N ARG A 227 17.30 0.91 6.04
CA ARG A 227 17.69 -0.07 5.01
C ARG A 227 16.79 0.02 3.78
N LEU A 228 15.49 0.19 3.98
CA LEU A 228 14.57 0.42 2.86
C LEU A 228 14.91 1.73 2.13
N ALA A 229 15.13 2.83 2.85
CA ALA A 229 15.51 4.10 2.22
C ALA A 229 16.79 3.99 1.39
N SER A 230 17.81 3.26 1.87
CA SER A 230 19.06 3.01 1.15
C SER A 230 18.89 2.09 -0.06
N LEU A 231 18.06 1.05 0.05
CA LEU A 231 17.71 0.18 -1.09
C LEU A 231 17.05 0.97 -2.23
N LEU A 232 16.21 1.95 -1.88
CA LEU A 232 15.49 2.78 -2.85
C LEU A 232 16.29 4.01 -3.31
N GLY A 233 17.41 4.31 -2.65
CA GLY A 233 18.23 5.50 -2.89
C GLY A 233 17.55 6.81 -2.46
N LEU A 234 16.62 6.77 -1.51
CA LEU A 234 15.93 7.95 -0.98
C LEU A 234 16.81 8.79 -0.04
N ASP A 235 17.82 8.16 0.56
CA ASP A 235 18.85 8.80 1.38
C ASP A 235 19.87 9.62 0.56
N ARG A 236 19.91 9.45 -0.76
CA ARG A 236 20.81 10.16 -1.69
C ARG A 236 20.45 11.64 -1.80
N ALA A 237 20.95 12.46 -0.89
CA ALA A 237 20.59 13.89 -0.77
C ALA A 237 20.79 14.68 -2.08
N ALA A 238 21.84 14.38 -2.86
CA ALA A 238 22.10 15.05 -4.13
C ALA A 238 21.01 14.81 -5.19
N ASP A 239 20.37 13.64 -5.16
CA ASP A 239 19.33 13.27 -6.12
C ASP A 239 18.02 14.00 -5.82
N PHE A 240 17.84 14.50 -4.59
CA PHE A 240 16.68 15.26 -4.13
C PHE A 240 17.01 16.73 -3.83
N ALA A 241 18.14 17.24 -4.33
CA ALA A 241 18.55 18.62 -4.06
C ALA A 241 17.49 19.62 -4.55
N GLY A 242 16.89 20.37 -3.61
CA GLY A 242 15.80 21.31 -3.88
C GLY A 242 14.42 20.68 -4.04
N ALA A 243 14.32 19.35 -4.11
CA ALA A 243 13.07 18.62 -4.21
C ALA A 243 12.58 18.15 -2.83
N GLU A 244 11.28 17.90 -2.74
CA GLU A 244 10.63 17.32 -1.58
C GLU A 244 11.14 15.90 -1.35
N ARG A 245 11.43 15.57 -0.08
CA ARG A 245 11.88 14.25 0.33
C ARG A 245 10.72 13.26 0.36
N GLU A 246 11.07 11.98 0.27
CA GLU A 246 10.14 10.86 0.41
C GLU A 246 10.48 10.07 1.67
N GLU A 247 9.46 9.57 2.35
CA GLU A 247 9.61 8.62 3.44
C GLU A 247 9.40 7.20 2.91
N ALA A 248 10.32 6.29 3.22
CA ALA A 248 10.18 4.89 2.83
C ALA A 248 9.15 4.19 3.73
N GLU A 249 8.09 3.63 3.14
CA GLU A 249 6.96 3.08 3.90
C GLU A 249 7.10 1.58 4.12
N LEU A 250 7.22 0.82 3.03
CA LEU A 250 7.20 -0.65 3.09
C LEU A 250 7.77 -1.30 1.83
N LEU A 251 8.04 -2.61 1.94
CA LEU A 251 8.46 -3.48 0.85
C LEU A 251 7.49 -4.65 0.70
N LEU A 252 7.07 -4.93 -0.53
CA LEU A 252 6.26 -6.09 -0.90
C LEU A 252 7.11 -7.02 -1.76
N THR A 253 7.11 -8.32 -1.46
CA THR A 253 7.77 -9.33 -2.29
C THR A 253 6.74 -10.05 -3.15
N LEU A 254 7.00 -10.11 -4.46
CA LEU A 254 6.16 -10.79 -5.43
C LEU A 254 6.52 -12.27 -5.48
N THR A 255 5.49 -13.12 -5.33
CA THR A 255 5.62 -14.56 -5.48
C THR A 255 4.66 -15.07 -6.57
N PRO A 256 5.17 -15.70 -7.65
CA PRO A 256 4.33 -16.38 -8.63
C PRO A 256 3.67 -17.61 -7.99
N ASN A 257 2.36 -17.78 -8.20
CA ASN A 257 1.48 -18.79 -7.57
C ASN A 257 1.15 -18.54 -6.10
N VAL A 258 -0.10 -18.82 -5.72
CA VAL A 258 -0.62 -18.81 -4.34
C VAL A 258 -0.29 -20.13 -3.60
N ALA A 259 0.81 -20.79 -3.95
CA ALA A 259 1.12 -22.10 -3.37
C ALA A 259 1.33 -21.99 -1.84
N PRO A 260 0.84 -22.96 -1.04
CA PRO A 260 1.17 -23.03 0.37
C PRO A 260 2.68 -23.22 0.49
N VAL A 261 3.31 -22.30 1.22
CA VAL A 261 4.75 -22.25 1.48
C VAL A 261 5.24 -23.62 1.96
N VAL A 262 5.94 -24.35 1.09
CA VAL A 262 6.78 -25.46 1.53
C VAL A 262 7.96 -24.83 2.28
N ALA A 263 8.20 -25.33 3.49
CA ALA A 263 9.34 -24.96 4.31
C ALA A 263 10.64 -25.01 3.48
N ASP A 264 11.50 -24.01 3.70
CA ASP A 264 12.91 -23.96 3.28
C ASP A 264 13.26 -23.70 1.81
N GLY A 265 12.32 -23.20 1.00
CA GLY A 265 12.60 -22.73 -0.37
C GLY A 265 11.98 -21.36 -0.67
N MET A 266 12.34 -20.32 0.08
CA MET A 266 11.84 -18.96 -0.20
C MET A 266 12.55 -18.34 -1.43
N PRO A 267 11.83 -17.75 -2.40
CA PRO A 267 12.42 -16.79 -3.34
C PRO A 267 13.04 -15.64 -2.53
N LEU A 268 14.17 -15.09 -2.99
CA LEU A 268 14.98 -13.99 -2.42
C LEU A 268 14.31 -13.40 -1.17
N SER A 269 14.52 -14.05 -0.02
CA SER A 269 14.05 -13.49 1.24
C SER A 269 14.68 -12.10 1.35
N VAL A 270 13.94 -11.11 1.83
CA VAL A 270 14.48 -9.75 2.06
C VAL A 270 15.73 -9.77 2.94
N ALA A 271 15.92 -10.82 3.75
CA ALA A 271 17.16 -11.07 4.48
C ALA A 271 18.40 -11.26 3.57
N ARG A 272 18.21 -11.71 2.32
CA ARG A 272 19.25 -11.91 1.31
C ARG A 272 19.45 -10.69 0.39
N LEU A 273 18.57 -9.70 0.45
CA LEU A 273 18.80 -8.43 -0.25
C LEU A 273 20.02 -7.72 0.36
N PRO A 274 20.82 -7.00 -0.43
CA PRO A 274 21.91 -6.21 0.14
C PRO A 274 21.36 -5.06 0.99
N ASP A 275 22.19 -4.44 1.83
CA ASP A 275 21.77 -3.25 2.60
C ASP A 275 21.58 -2.02 1.72
N SER A 276 22.29 -1.98 0.59
CA SER A 276 22.12 -1.00 -0.48
C SER A 276 22.43 -1.66 -1.82
N VAL A 277 21.81 -1.18 -2.90
CA VAL A 277 22.05 -1.73 -4.23
C VAL A 277 23.35 -1.16 -4.80
N ASN A 278 24.36 -2.02 -4.93
CA ASN A 278 25.60 -1.71 -5.63
C ASN A 278 25.34 -1.56 -7.12
N GLY A 279 25.63 -0.38 -7.67
CA GLY A 279 25.37 -0.07 -9.06
C GLY A 279 25.58 1.39 -9.40
N VAL A 280 25.26 1.73 -10.64
CA VAL A 280 25.31 3.11 -11.14
C VAL A 280 23.95 3.77 -10.91
N TRP A 281 23.90 4.67 -9.95
CA TRP A 281 22.73 5.47 -9.63
C TRP A 281 22.60 6.66 -10.58
N SER A 282 21.38 6.95 -11.05
CA SER A 282 21.12 8.04 -11.99
C SER A 282 19.75 8.68 -11.77
N GLY A 283 19.64 9.95 -12.15
CA GLY A 283 18.40 10.72 -12.09
C GLY A 283 18.36 11.74 -10.94
N ARG A 284 17.68 12.88 -11.16
CA ARG A 284 17.39 13.90 -10.14
C ARG A 284 15.90 14.15 -10.04
N ALA A 285 15.37 14.11 -8.83
CA ALA A 285 13.97 14.36 -8.54
C ALA A 285 13.58 15.78 -9.00
N ASN A 286 12.43 15.91 -9.64
CA ASN A 286 11.82 17.20 -9.92
C ASN A 286 11.33 17.87 -8.63
N VAL A 287 11.32 19.20 -8.59
CA VAL A 287 10.63 19.96 -7.53
C VAL A 287 9.13 19.89 -7.80
N LEU A 288 8.33 19.56 -6.78
CA LEU A 288 6.88 19.42 -6.92
C LEU A 288 6.17 20.75 -6.65
N ASP A 289 6.65 21.51 -5.67
CA ASP A 289 6.18 22.82 -5.30
C ASP A 289 7.38 23.77 -5.19
N ALA A 290 7.47 24.70 -6.15
CA ALA A 290 8.58 25.64 -6.21
C ALA A 290 8.51 26.73 -5.11
N HIS A 291 7.34 26.96 -4.52
CA HIS A 291 7.10 28.07 -3.59
C HIS A 291 6.21 27.64 -2.41
N PRO A 292 6.64 26.70 -1.57
CA PRO A 292 5.83 26.21 -0.47
C PRO A 292 5.56 27.32 0.57
N MET A 293 4.30 27.72 0.70
CA MET A 293 3.89 28.81 1.60
C MET A 293 3.88 28.41 3.08
N PHE A 294 3.65 27.13 3.38
CA PHE A 294 3.47 26.63 4.74
C PHE A 294 4.55 25.61 5.12
N ARG A 295 4.79 25.45 6.42
CA ARG A 295 5.67 24.39 6.94
C ARG A 295 4.99 23.65 8.07
N TRP A 296 5.11 22.32 8.05
CA TRP A 296 4.47 21.43 9.02
C TRP A 296 5.50 20.49 9.66
N PRO A 297 6.40 20.99 10.54
CA PRO A 297 7.50 20.20 11.10
C PRO A 297 7.06 18.92 11.79
N VAL A 298 5.88 18.95 12.42
CA VAL A 298 5.28 17.82 13.15
C VAL A 298 5.13 16.56 12.29
N ILE A 299 4.99 16.71 10.96
CA ILE A 299 4.93 15.59 10.03
C ILE A 299 6.26 14.84 9.98
N GLY A 300 7.37 15.57 9.88
CA GLY A 300 8.71 14.97 9.89
C GLY A 300 9.09 14.42 11.26
N GLU A 301 8.55 14.98 12.33
CA GLU A 301 8.71 14.43 13.69
C GLU A 301 7.99 13.09 13.85
N VAL A 302 6.70 13.00 13.49
CA VAL A 302 5.96 11.74 13.60
C VAL A 302 6.50 10.67 12.65
N ALA A 303 6.89 11.05 11.43
CA ALA A 303 7.50 10.11 10.47
C ALA A 303 8.79 9.48 11.03
N ARG A 304 9.69 10.30 11.61
CA ARG A 304 10.90 9.77 12.27
C ARG A 304 10.56 8.91 13.48
N ALA A 305 9.57 9.30 14.28
CA ALA A 305 9.14 8.54 15.45
C ALA A 305 8.48 7.20 15.07
N SER A 306 7.90 7.07 13.87
CA SER A 306 7.28 5.83 13.38
C SER A 306 8.25 4.89 12.67
N ARG A 307 9.51 5.30 12.41
CA ARG A 307 10.49 4.45 11.73
C ARG A 307 10.74 3.17 12.50
N GLN A 308 10.73 2.07 11.78
CA GLN A 308 11.08 0.77 12.33
C GLN A 308 12.61 0.63 12.33
N PRO A 309 13.23 0.35 13.49
CA PRO A 309 14.63 -0.02 13.51
C PRO A 309 14.82 -1.35 12.79
N ALA A 310 16.02 -1.61 12.28
CA ALA A 310 16.37 -2.94 11.81
C ALA A 310 16.14 -3.94 12.97
N ALA A 311 15.37 -5.00 12.72
CA ALA A 311 15.10 -5.99 13.75
C ALA A 311 16.43 -6.65 14.19
N ALA A 312 16.83 -6.45 15.46
CA ALA A 312 18.04 -7.07 16.03
C ALA A 312 17.91 -8.60 16.14
N ASN A 313 16.68 -9.13 16.04
CA ASN A 313 16.38 -10.54 15.88
C ASN A 313 15.21 -10.67 14.90
N PRO A 314 15.34 -11.43 13.80
CA PRO A 314 14.18 -11.76 12.97
C PRO A 314 13.14 -12.46 13.84
N ILE A 315 11.86 -12.16 13.62
CA ILE A 315 10.76 -12.94 14.21
C ILE A 315 11.07 -14.40 13.88
N SER A 316 11.28 -15.23 14.91
CA SER A 316 11.71 -16.61 14.68
C SER A 316 10.72 -17.30 13.75
N ALA A 317 11.20 -18.20 12.89
CA ALA A 317 10.34 -18.98 12.01
C ALA A 317 9.18 -19.67 12.78
N ALA A 318 9.40 -20.00 14.06
CA ALA A 318 8.38 -20.55 14.95
C ALA A 318 7.27 -19.54 15.30
N SER A 319 7.58 -18.27 15.51
CA SER A 319 6.60 -17.20 15.71
C SER A 319 5.81 -16.96 14.43
N ALA A 320 6.48 -16.88 13.28
CA ALA A 320 5.82 -16.76 11.97
C ALA A 320 4.91 -17.97 11.65
N ALA A 321 5.31 -19.18 12.01
CA ALA A 321 4.52 -20.41 11.86
C ALA A 321 3.35 -20.51 12.85
N HIS A 322 3.52 -20.05 14.10
CA HIS A 322 2.46 -19.99 15.10
C HIS A 322 1.32 -19.05 14.66
N TRP A 323 1.67 -17.90 14.08
CA TRP A 323 0.66 -17.02 13.49
C TRP A 323 -0.05 -17.68 12.30
N ARG A 324 0.65 -18.49 11.48
CA ARG A 324 0.05 -19.19 10.33
C ARG A 324 -0.97 -20.25 10.74
N SER A 325 -0.72 -21.02 11.80
CA SER A 325 -1.67 -22.08 12.23
C SER A 325 -2.90 -21.52 12.96
N ALA A 326 -2.76 -20.41 13.70
CA ALA A 326 -3.90 -19.75 14.36
C ALA A 326 -4.89 -19.08 13.37
N ARG A 327 -4.43 -18.73 12.16
CA ARG A 327 -5.21 -17.99 11.14
C ARG A 327 -6.31 -18.78 10.44
N CYS A 328 -6.23 -20.11 10.44
CA CYS A 328 -7.28 -20.98 9.86
C CYS A 328 -8.26 -21.54 10.90
N ALA A 329 -7.94 -21.43 12.20
CA ALA A 329 -8.68 -22.11 13.26
C ALA A 329 -9.65 -21.19 14.03
N ASP A 330 -9.43 -19.87 14.00
CA ASP A 330 -10.12 -18.94 14.91
C ASP A 330 -11.26 -18.14 14.25
N THR A 331 -11.96 -18.74 13.27
CA THR A 331 -13.34 -18.35 12.96
C THR A 331 -14.25 -18.87 14.08
N ALA A 332 -14.10 -18.31 15.29
CA ALA A 332 -14.89 -18.63 16.48
C ALA A 332 -16.40 -18.33 16.33
N HIS A 333 -16.85 -17.90 15.16
CA HIS A 333 -18.23 -17.52 14.88
C HIS A 333 -19.06 -18.58 14.15
N GLY A 334 -18.52 -19.78 13.88
CA GLY A 334 -19.30 -20.96 13.44
C GLY A 334 -20.17 -20.77 12.18
N THR A 335 -20.04 -19.65 11.49
CA THR A 335 -20.76 -19.32 10.27
C THR A 335 -19.82 -19.66 9.14
N ALA A 336 -20.23 -20.64 8.31
CA ALA A 336 -19.53 -20.93 7.08
C ALA A 336 -19.29 -19.62 6.32
N PRO A 337 -18.10 -19.40 5.74
CA PRO A 337 -17.87 -18.20 4.95
C PRO A 337 -18.99 -18.09 3.90
N VAL A 338 -19.63 -16.93 3.79
CA VAL A 338 -20.60 -16.61 2.71
C VAL A 338 -19.84 -16.41 1.38
N ARG A 339 -18.77 -17.17 1.17
CA ARG A 339 -18.03 -17.27 -0.07
C ARG A 339 -18.68 -18.42 -0.83
N GLU A 340 -19.80 -18.14 -1.48
CA GLU A 340 -20.21 -18.93 -2.63
C GLU A 340 -19.50 -18.30 -3.84
N PRO A 341 -18.32 -18.82 -4.27
CA PRO A 341 -17.55 -18.20 -5.35
C PRO A 341 -18.31 -18.30 -6.67
N SER A 342 -19.20 -19.29 -6.80
CA SER A 342 -19.96 -19.64 -8.00
C SER A 342 -20.75 -18.45 -8.57
N ALA A 343 -21.39 -17.63 -7.74
CA ALA A 343 -22.17 -16.47 -8.20
C ALA A 343 -21.30 -15.29 -8.69
N LEU A 344 -20.00 -15.27 -8.34
CA LEU A 344 -19.05 -14.20 -8.72
C LEU A 344 -18.12 -14.62 -9.87
N LEU A 345 -18.19 -15.87 -10.31
CA LEU A 345 -17.53 -16.34 -11.53
C LEU A 345 -18.25 -15.87 -12.80
N THR A 346 -19.53 -15.47 -12.68
CA THR A 346 -20.31 -14.87 -13.76
C THR A 346 -20.43 -13.35 -13.51
N GLY A 347 -19.48 -12.58 -14.00
CA GLY A 347 -19.46 -11.12 -13.82
C GLY A 347 -18.37 -10.44 -14.65
N PRO A 348 -18.22 -9.11 -14.52
CA PRO A 348 -17.15 -8.37 -15.19
C PRO A 348 -15.78 -8.89 -14.73
N SER A 349 -14.79 -8.74 -15.61
CA SER A 349 -13.42 -9.12 -15.28
C SER A 349 -12.85 -8.26 -14.15
N ALA A 350 -11.85 -8.81 -13.46
CA ALA A 350 -11.12 -8.05 -12.44
C ALA A 350 -10.52 -6.76 -13.02
N ALA A 351 -9.94 -6.83 -14.22
CA ALA A 351 -9.30 -5.70 -14.87
C ALA A 351 -10.30 -4.59 -15.24
N GLU A 352 -11.50 -4.94 -15.71
CA GLU A 352 -12.56 -3.97 -15.98
C GLU A 352 -13.01 -3.24 -14.71
N LEU A 353 -13.31 -3.99 -13.64
CA LEU A 353 -13.75 -3.40 -12.38
C LEU A 353 -12.68 -2.48 -11.77
N ILE A 354 -11.42 -2.90 -11.78
CA ILE A 354 -10.30 -2.10 -11.24
C ILE A 354 -10.18 -0.78 -12.01
N ARG A 355 -10.23 -0.81 -13.35
CA ARG A 355 -10.15 0.40 -14.19
C ARG A 355 -11.34 1.33 -13.99
N GLN A 356 -12.53 0.76 -13.76
CA GLN A 356 -13.78 1.51 -13.60
C GLN A 356 -14.04 2.00 -12.16
N ARG A 357 -13.35 1.45 -11.15
CA ARG A 357 -13.56 1.80 -9.74
C ARG A 357 -13.43 3.30 -9.52
N ARG A 358 -14.45 3.92 -8.90
CA ARG A 358 -14.41 5.32 -8.45
C ARG A 358 -14.98 5.42 -7.04
N SER A 359 -14.56 6.44 -6.31
CA SER A 359 -15.19 6.78 -5.03
C SER A 359 -16.55 7.41 -5.32
N ALA A 360 -17.63 6.80 -4.81
CA ALA A 360 -18.98 7.33 -4.96
C ALA A 360 -19.08 8.72 -4.29
N GLN A 361 -19.69 9.68 -4.99
CA GLN A 361 -19.86 11.05 -4.47
C GLN A 361 -21.20 11.23 -3.75
N TYR A 362 -22.22 10.49 -4.19
CA TYR A 362 -23.56 10.51 -3.63
C TYR A 362 -24.14 9.11 -3.66
N PHE A 363 -24.92 8.78 -2.64
CA PHE A 363 -25.69 7.54 -2.57
C PHE A 363 -27.18 7.88 -2.62
N ASP A 364 -27.98 7.01 -3.24
CA ASP A 364 -29.44 7.12 -3.17
C ASP A 364 -29.89 6.92 -1.71
N ARG A 365 -30.70 7.87 -1.22
CA ARG A 365 -31.23 7.86 0.15
C ARG A 365 -32.28 6.77 0.38
N ARG A 366 -32.83 6.19 -0.69
CA ARG A 366 -33.88 5.15 -0.61
C ARG A 366 -33.34 3.74 -0.82
N ALA A 367 -32.17 3.59 -1.44
CA ALA A 367 -31.59 2.28 -1.69
C ALA A 367 -31.24 1.55 -0.39
N THR A 368 -31.44 0.24 -0.39
CA THR A 368 -31.02 -0.70 0.65
C THR A 368 -29.89 -1.59 0.12
N LEU A 369 -29.11 -2.16 1.04
CA LEU A 369 -28.09 -3.15 0.72
C LEU A 369 -28.59 -4.54 1.10
N GLY A 370 -28.48 -5.49 0.18
CA GLY A 370 -28.80 -6.89 0.46
C GLY A 370 -27.91 -7.46 1.56
N GLN A 371 -28.48 -8.33 2.40
CA GLN A 371 -27.76 -8.91 3.54
C GLN A 371 -26.53 -9.72 3.10
N THR A 372 -26.65 -10.46 2.00
CA THR A 372 -25.56 -11.26 1.43
C THR A 372 -24.39 -10.38 0.98
N GLU A 373 -24.66 -9.29 0.26
CA GLU A 373 -23.63 -8.31 -0.16
C GLU A 373 -22.97 -7.66 1.05
N PHE A 374 -23.74 -7.28 2.06
CA PHE A 374 -23.22 -6.70 3.29
C PHE A 374 -22.24 -7.63 3.99
N PHE A 375 -22.62 -8.88 4.25
CA PHE A 375 -21.72 -9.84 4.90
C PHE A 375 -20.52 -10.21 4.03
N ARG A 376 -20.65 -10.24 2.71
CA ARG A 376 -19.52 -10.40 1.79
C ARG A 376 -18.50 -9.25 1.93
N MET A 377 -18.97 -8.01 2.06
CA MET A 377 -18.09 -6.86 2.33
C MET A 377 -17.40 -6.95 3.69
N LEU A 378 -18.10 -7.44 4.72
CA LEU A 378 -17.51 -7.62 6.05
C LEU A 378 -16.48 -8.75 6.08
N ASP A 379 -16.72 -9.85 5.35
CA ASP A 379 -15.78 -10.96 5.24
C ASP A 379 -14.43 -10.52 4.65
N ALA A 380 -14.44 -9.60 3.68
CA ALA A 380 -13.23 -9.00 3.12
C ALA A 380 -12.42 -8.16 4.13
N LEU A 381 -12.99 -7.81 5.29
CA LEU A 381 -12.28 -7.10 6.35
C LEU A 381 -11.62 -8.05 7.36
N LEU A 382 -11.95 -9.34 7.33
CA LEU A 382 -11.41 -10.33 8.25
C LEU A 382 -10.00 -10.76 7.80
N PRO A 383 -9.08 -11.05 8.75
CA PRO A 383 -7.80 -11.63 8.42
C PRO A 383 -7.99 -12.93 7.63
N CYS A 384 -7.35 -13.05 6.46
CA CYS A 384 -7.36 -14.28 5.69
C CYS A 384 -5.95 -14.66 5.24
N SER A 385 -5.74 -15.96 5.05
CA SER A 385 -4.48 -16.53 4.55
C SER A 385 -4.41 -16.63 3.02
N ASN A 386 -5.53 -16.33 2.34
CA ASN A 386 -5.64 -16.40 0.88
C ASN A 386 -5.73 -14.99 0.28
N GLY A 387 -5.18 -14.83 -0.93
CA GLY A 387 -5.25 -13.60 -1.70
C GLY A 387 -6.68 -13.12 -1.99
N PRO A 388 -6.87 -11.83 -2.30
CA PRO A 388 -5.88 -10.75 -2.36
C PRO A 388 -5.68 -10.02 -1.02
N TRP A 389 -6.28 -10.47 0.09
CA TRP A 389 -6.24 -9.74 1.38
C TRP A 389 -5.34 -10.40 2.43
N GLU A 390 -4.31 -11.11 2.00
CA GLU A 390 -3.35 -11.77 2.91
C GLU A 390 -2.81 -10.80 3.95
N THR A 391 -3.13 -10.96 5.22
CA THR A 391 -2.58 -10.13 6.29
C THR A 391 -1.59 -10.92 7.13
N ASP A 392 -0.42 -10.34 7.33
CA ASP A 392 0.53 -10.81 8.31
C ASP A 392 0.20 -10.20 9.68
N GLY A 393 0.09 -11.06 10.71
CA GLY A 393 -0.21 -10.66 12.08
C GLY A 393 -1.68 -10.65 12.51
N GLU A 394 -1.88 -10.33 13.79
CA GLU A 394 -3.20 -10.18 14.42
C GLU A 394 -3.82 -8.83 14.05
N ALA A 395 -5.14 -8.81 13.80
CA ALA A 395 -5.87 -7.58 13.55
C ALA A 395 -5.80 -6.64 14.78
N ARG A 396 -5.08 -5.51 14.64
CA ARG A 396 -4.96 -4.47 15.69
C ARG A 396 -6.05 -3.39 15.62
N ILE A 397 -6.90 -3.47 14.60
CA ILE A 397 -8.00 -2.53 14.36
C ILE A 397 -9.29 -3.35 14.30
N HIS A 398 -10.37 -2.87 14.90
CA HIS A 398 -11.71 -3.47 14.83
C HIS A 398 -12.71 -2.44 14.32
N ALA A 399 -13.79 -2.89 13.68
CA ALA A 399 -14.73 -1.97 13.05
C ALA A 399 -15.97 -1.77 13.93
N LEU A 400 -16.39 -0.51 14.05
CA LEU A 400 -17.72 -0.13 14.50
C LEU A 400 -18.50 0.35 13.28
N LEU A 401 -19.69 -0.20 13.08
CA LEU A 401 -20.50 -0.06 11.87
C LEU A 401 -21.83 0.60 12.23
N PHE A 402 -22.08 1.80 11.70
CA PHE A 402 -23.40 2.41 11.73
C PHE A 402 -24.25 1.82 10.60
N VAL A 403 -25.07 0.83 10.92
CA VAL A 403 -25.95 0.14 9.97
C VAL A 403 -27.29 0.87 9.93
N HIS A 404 -27.69 1.34 8.75
CA HIS A 404 -28.94 2.08 8.58
C HIS A 404 -29.98 1.36 7.73
N ARG A 405 -29.56 0.76 6.60
CA ARG A 405 -30.46 0.18 5.58
C ARG A 405 -29.86 -1.07 4.96
N VAL A 406 -29.77 -2.13 5.76
CA VAL A 406 -29.40 -3.47 5.30
C VAL A 406 -30.61 -4.37 5.49
N ASP A 407 -31.02 -5.06 4.42
CA ASP A 407 -32.22 -5.89 4.46
C ASP A 407 -32.08 -6.98 5.55
N GLY A 408 -33.13 -7.16 6.35
CA GLY A 408 -33.14 -8.14 7.45
C GLY A 408 -32.26 -7.80 8.66
N LEU A 409 -31.62 -6.63 8.72
CA LEU A 409 -30.91 -6.14 9.91
C LEU A 409 -31.58 -4.90 10.49
N ALA A 410 -31.68 -4.83 11.82
CA ALA A 410 -32.15 -3.65 12.51
C ALA A 410 -31.15 -2.48 12.32
N PRO A 411 -31.60 -1.24 12.12
CA PRO A 411 -30.70 -0.09 12.13
C PRO A 411 -30.05 0.09 13.51
N GLY A 412 -28.74 0.32 13.55
CA GLY A 412 -28.02 0.45 14.82
C GLY A 412 -26.50 0.52 14.67
N LEU A 413 -25.82 0.49 15.82
CA LEU A 413 -24.37 0.38 15.91
C LEU A 413 -23.98 -1.07 16.13
N TYR A 414 -23.18 -1.61 15.23
CA TYR A 414 -22.67 -2.98 15.28
C TYR A 414 -21.16 -2.98 15.46
N ALA A 415 -20.62 -3.98 16.15
CA ALA A 415 -19.18 -4.18 16.28
C ALA A 415 -18.76 -5.42 15.49
N LEU A 416 -17.70 -5.30 14.70
CA LEU A 416 -17.01 -6.41 14.05
C LEU A 416 -15.64 -6.60 14.72
N PRO A 417 -15.55 -7.41 15.79
CA PRO A 417 -14.26 -7.85 16.30
C PRO A 417 -13.56 -8.70 15.24
N ARG A 418 -12.26 -8.55 15.12
CA ARG A 418 -11.43 -9.21 14.10
C ARG A 418 -10.35 -10.12 14.69
N SER A 419 -10.38 -10.30 16.01
CA SER A 419 -9.65 -11.31 16.76
C SER A 419 -10.41 -11.62 18.05
N ALA A 420 -10.20 -12.81 18.62
CA ALA A 420 -10.80 -13.19 19.90
C ALA A 420 -10.38 -12.25 21.04
N ALA A 421 -9.13 -11.75 21.02
CA ALA A 421 -8.66 -10.76 21.98
C ALA A 421 -9.37 -9.41 21.80
N GLY A 422 -9.55 -8.96 20.56
CA GLY A 422 -10.28 -7.76 20.21
C GLY A 422 -11.74 -7.80 20.66
N GLU A 423 -12.41 -8.94 20.51
CA GLU A 423 -13.76 -9.14 21.02
C GLU A 423 -13.84 -8.94 22.53
N ARG A 424 -12.95 -9.60 23.29
CA ARG A 424 -12.92 -9.44 24.76
C ARG A 424 -12.68 -7.99 25.17
N GLN A 425 -11.76 -7.30 24.49
CA GLN A 425 -11.47 -5.89 24.76
C GLN A 425 -12.67 -4.99 24.47
N LEU A 426 -13.34 -5.20 23.34
CA LEU A 426 -14.54 -4.43 22.98
C LEU A 426 -15.68 -4.68 23.96
N ARG A 427 -15.94 -5.93 24.35
CA ARG A 427 -16.97 -6.25 25.36
C ARG A 427 -16.68 -5.66 26.74
N ALA A 428 -15.41 -5.54 27.11
CA ALA A 428 -15.02 -4.91 28.37
C ALA A 428 -15.15 -3.37 28.31
N ALA A 429 -14.87 -2.76 27.16
CA ALA A 429 -14.90 -1.31 26.98
C ALA A 429 -16.31 -0.76 26.68
N LEU A 430 -17.12 -1.52 25.96
CA LEU A 430 -18.51 -1.22 25.68
C LEU A 430 -19.32 -1.85 26.82
N HIS A 431 -19.68 -1.05 27.84
CA HIS A 431 -20.55 -1.50 28.93
C HIS A 431 -21.74 -2.30 28.34
N PRO A 432 -21.83 -3.62 28.61
CA PRO A 432 -22.78 -4.48 27.92
C PRO A 432 -24.24 -4.18 28.27
#